data_AF-A0A9P9EX16-F1
#
_entry.id   AF-A0A9P9EX16-F1
#
_cell.length_a   1.000
_cell.length_b   1.000
_cell.length_c   1.000
_cell.angle_alpha   90.00
_cell.angle_beta   90.00
_cell.angle_gamma   90.00
#
_symmetry.space_group_name_H-M   'P 1'
#
loop_
_entity.id
_entity.type
_entity.pdbx_description
1 polymer ?
#
loop_
_entity_poly.entity_id
_entity_poly.type
_entity_poly.pdbx_seq_one_letter_code
_entity_poly.pdbx_strand_id
1 'polypeptide(L)'
;IPTSVDPEALFHYHADRLTASAVTQTYYYIIKGGLKYGLLTTGEAIVFLRVDWEEPETLYYHLAEAGPEVSAHLNHFHVYTAMVSIIQISKESYYSCLVLFIC
;
A
#
# COMPACT_ATOMS: atom_id res chain seq x y z
N ILE A 1 4.62 -23.08 -9.07
CA ILE A 1 3.72 -22.21 -9.85
C ILE A 1 2.44 -23.02 -10.08
N PRO A 2 1.26 -22.54 -9.67
CA PRO A 2 0.00 -23.23 -9.93
C PRO A 2 -0.20 -23.44 -11.43
N THR A 3 -0.73 -24.60 -11.83
CA THR A 3 -1.05 -24.89 -13.24
C THR A 3 -2.37 -24.23 -13.63
N SER A 4 -2.54 -23.87 -14.92
CA SER A 4 -3.73 -23.18 -15.46
C SER A 4 -5.07 -23.92 -15.31
N VAL A 5 -5.05 -25.12 -14.71
CA VAL A 5 -6.21 -25.93 -14.36
C VAL A 5 -7.00 -25.31 -13.19
N ASP A 6 -6.37 -24.43 -12.41
CA ASP A 6 -7.00 -23.65 -11.34
C ASP A 6 -6.68 -22.15 -11.50
N PRO A 7 -7.55 -21.39 -12.18
CA PRO A 7 -7.36 -19.95 -12.41
C PRO A 7 -7.32 -19.11 -11.13
N GLU A 8 -8.03 -19.53 -10.07
CA GLU A 8 -8.10 -18.78 -8.82
C GLU A 8 -6.80 -18.93 -8.03
N ALA A 9 -6.28 -20.15 -7.91
CA ALA A 9 -4.96 -20.39 -7.32
C ALA A 9 -3.85 -19.65 -8.08
N LEU A 10 -3.94 -19.59 -9.42
CA LEU A 10 -2.98 -18.85 -10.24
C LEU A 10 -3.07 -17.34 -9.99
N PHE A 11 -4.28 -16.78 -9.88
CA PHE A 11 -4.49 -15.38 -9.54
C PHE A 11 -3.87 -15.03 -8.18
N HIS A 12 -4.17 -15.81 -7.13
CA HIS A 12 -3.58 -15.61 -5.80
C HIS A 12 -2.05 -15.67 -5.83
N TYR A 13 -1.48 -16.66 -6.54
CA TYR A 13 -0.04 -16.76 -6.69
C TYR A 13 0.61 -15.52 -7.32
N HIS A 14 -0.04 -14.93 -8.33
CA HIS A 14 0.44 -13.70 -8.95
C HIS A 14 0.27 -12.49 -8.04
N ALA A 15 -0.88 -12.37 -7.36
CA ALA A 15 -1.15 -11.30 -6.40
C ALA A 15 -0.14 -11.32 -5.24
N ASP A 16 0.15 -12.49 -4.68
CA ASP A 16 1.13 -12.67 -3.60
C ASP A 16 2.54 -12.27 -4.05
N ARG A 17 2.93 -12.68 -5.26
CA ARG A 17 4.24 -12.34 -5.82
C ARG A 17 4.40 -10.85 -6.08
N LEU A 18 3.38 -10.20 -6.62
CA LEU A 18 3.39 -8.75 -6.84
C LEU A 18 3.45 -8.01 -5.50
N THR A 19 2.66 -8.44 -4.53
CA THR A 19 2.64 -7.87 -3.18
C THR A 19 3.99 -8.03 -2.50
N ALA A 20 4.57 -9.23 -2.50
CA ALA A 20 5.89 -9.49 -1.92
C ALA A 20 6.99 -8.66 -2.60
N SER A 21 6.92 -8.49 -3.92
CA SER A 21 7.88 -7.68 -4.67
C SER A 21 7.78 -6.20 -4.30
N ALA A 22 6.57 -5.64 -4.26
CA ALA A 22 6.33 -4.25 -3.90
C ALA A 22 6.78 -3.95 -2.46
N VAL A 23 6.46 -4.84 -1.51
CA VAL A 23 6.87 -4.70 -0.11
C VAL A 23 8.39 -4.78 0.02
N THR A 24 9.04 -5.77 -0.62
CA THR A 24 10.50 -5.93 -0.58
C THR A 24 11.22 -4.72 -1.16
N GLN A 25 10.74 -4.20 -2.29
CA GLN A 25 11.34 -3.04 -2.94
C GLN A 25 11.21 -1.78 -2.08
N THR A 26 10.02 -1.52 -1.53
CA THR A 26 9.79 -0.36 -0.67
C THR A 26 10.60 -0.46 0.62
N TYR A 27 10.64 -1.62 1.26
CA TYR A 27 11.49 -1.87 2.42
C TYR A 27 12.97 -1.60 2.10
N TYR A 28 13.48 -2.10 0.98
CA TYR A 28 14.85 -1.82 0.54
C TYR A 28 15.13 -0.32 0.43
N TYR A 29 14.21 0.48 -0.11
CA TYR A 29 14.37 1.94 -0.18
C TYR A 29 14.31 2.61 1.19
N ILE A 30 13.43 2.15 2.10
CA ILE A 30 13.36 2.64 3.47
C ILE A 30 14.72 2.47 4.15
N ILE A 31 15.30 1.26 4.09
CA ILE A 31 16.61 0.95 4.69
C ILE A 31 17.74 1.74 4.03
N LYS A 32 17.83 1.72 2.69
CA LYS A 32 18.89 2.43 1.96
C LYS A 32 18.85 3.95 2.17
N GLY A 33 17.66 4.51 2.35
CA GLY A 33 17.46 5.93 2.59
C GLY A 33 17.59 6.36 4.05
N GLY A 34 17.74 5.42 5.00
CA GLY A 34 17.69 5.75 6.43
C GLY A 34 16.33 6.31 6.88
N LEU A 35 15.25 5.91 6.19
CA LEU A 35 13.89 6.38 6.47
C LEU A 35 13.22 5.51 7.53
N LYS A 36 12.30 6.08 8.31
CA LYS A 36 11.50 5.31 9.27
C LYS A 36 10.19 4.79 8.68
N TYR A 37 9.70 5.43 7.61
CA TYR A 37 8.38 5.19 7.06
C TYR A 37 8.44 5.06 5.54
N GLY A 38 7.49 4.31 4.98
CA GLY A 38 7.20 4.27 3.55
C GLY A 38 5.72 4.03 3.31
N LEU A 39 5.31 4.09 2.04
CA LEU A 39 3.94 3.81 1.64
C LEU A 39 3.90 3.00 0.35
N LEU A 40 2.87 2.16 0.23
CA LEU A 40 2.48 1.50 -1.00
C LEU A 40 1.03 1.88 -1.30
N THR A 41 0.64 1.87 -2.56
CA THR A 41 -0.75 2.09 -2.96
C THR A 41 -1.12 1.18 -4.13
N THR A 42 -2.34 0.66 -4.11
CA THR A 42 -2.93 -0.09 -5.23
C THR A 42 -3.85 0.78 -6.09
N GLY A 43 -3.93 2.08 -5.78
CA GLY A 43 -4.97 2.96 -6.32
C GLY A 43 -6.34 2.77 -5.66
N GLU A 44 -6.53 1.72 -4.87
CA GLU A 44 -7.76 1.47 -4.11
C GLU A 44 -7.54 1.57 -2.60
N ALA A 45 -6.37 1.13 -2.14
CA ALA A 45 -5.94 1.18 -0.75
C ALA A 45 -4.52 1.73 -0.63
N ILE A 46 -4.19 2.26 0.55
CA ILE A 46 -2.84 2.69 0.92
C ILE A 46 -2.32 1.77 2.02
N VAL A 47 -1.11 1.26 1.88
CA VAL A 47 -0.42 0.53 2.94
C VAL A 47 0.70 1.40 3.49
N PHE A 48 0.56 1.83 4.73
CA PHE A 48 1.62 2.51 5.46
C PHE A 48 2.59 1.49 6.02
N LEU A 49 3.89 1.73 5.85
CA LEU A 49 4.97 0.87 6.32
C LEU A 49 5.84 1.63 7.32
N ARG A 50 6.27 0.94 8.38
CA ARG A 50 7.17 1.47 9.40
C ARG A 50 8.26 0.46 9.72
N VAL A 51 9.50 0.91 9.73
CA VAL A 51 10.65 0.18 10.27
C VAL A 51 10.93 0.70 11.66
N ASP A 52 11.11 -0.19 12.62
CA ASP A 52 11.73 0.18 13.89
C ASP A 52 13.25 0.06 13.78
N TRP A 53 13.99 1.11 14.11
CA TRP A 53 15.45 1.07 13.97
C TRP A 53 16.13 0.28 15.09
N GLU A 54 15.40 -0.01 16.18
CA GLU A 54 15.85 -0.95 17.20
C GLU A 54 15.75 -2.41 16.73
N GLU A 55 14.80 -2.69 15.82
CA GLU A 55 14.55 -4.03 15.25
C GLU A 55 14.23 -3.91 13.74
N PRO A 56 15.23 -3.57 12.89
CA PRO A 56 14.97 -3.23 11.50
C PRO A 56 14.50 -4.41 10.65
N GLU A 57 14.72 -5.65 11.12
CA GLU A 57 14.28 -6.88 10.47
C GLU A 57 12.75 -7.04 10.49
N THR A 58 12.04 -6.31 11.36
CA THR A 58 10.58 -6.33 11.48
C THR A 58 9.95 -5.14 10.75
N LEU A 59 9.15 -5.42 9.71
CA LEU A 59 8.38 -4.41 9.00
C LEU A 59 6.94 -4.37 9.52
N TYR A 60 6.56 -3.24 10.13
CA TYR A 60 5.19 -2.99 10.56
C TYR A 60 4.38 -2.38 9.43
N TYR A 61 3.09 -2.73 9.33
CA TYR A 61 2.20 -2.19 8.32
C TYR A 61 0.83 -1.80 8.87
N HIS A 62 0.20 -0.83 8.21
CA HIS A 62 -1.20 -0.46 8.40
C HIS A 62 -1.86 -0.29 7.04
N LEU A 63 -2.87 -1.10 6.76
CA LEU A 63 -3.68 -1.01 5.55
C LEU A 63 -4.81 -0.02 5.78
N ALA A 64 -4.90 0.98 4.90
CA ALA A 64 -5.93 1.99 4.88
C ALA A 64 -6.82 1.86 3.63
N GLU A 65 -8.11 1.69 3.84
CA GLU A 65 -9.11 1.45 2.79
C GLU A 65 -10.24 2.46 2.86
N ALA A 66 -10.61 3.04 1.71
CA ALA A 66 -11.64 4.07 1.65
C ALA A 66 -13.05 3.58 2.06
N GLY A 67 -13.35 2.28 1.94
CA GLY A 67 -14.69 1.73 2.20
C GLY A 67 -14.96 1.42 3.69
N PRO A 68 -14.24 0.45 4.30
CA PRO A 68 -14.51 0.00 5.67
C PRO A 68 -14.25 1.05 6.75
N GLU A 69 -13.34 1.98 6.49
CA GLU A 69 -13.01 3.01 7.46
C GLU A 69 -14.10 4.09 7.60
N VAL A 70 -14.84 4.35 6.53
CA VAL A 70 -15.98 5.29 6.53
C VAL A 70 -17.15 4.72 7.34
N SER A 71 -17.37 3.40 7.32
CA SER A 71 -18.47 2.76 8.04
C SER A 71 -18.18 2.56 9.53
N ALA A 72 -16.91 2.36 9.92
CA ALA A 72 -16.52 2.15 11.32
C ALA A 72 -16.57 3.41 12.20
N HIS A 73 -16.56 4.62 11.62
CA HIS A 73 -16.41 5.89 12.36
C HIS A 73 -17.48 6.95 12.03
N LEU A 74 -18.72 6.53 11.80
CA LEU A 74 -19.89 7.39 11.48
C LEU A 74 -20.12 8.62 12.40
N ASN A 75 -19.47 8.73 13.56
CA ASN A 75 -19.59 9.85 14.50
C ASN A 75 -18.48 10.94 14.40
N HIS A 76 -17.44 10.79 13.56
CA HIS A 76 -16.39 11.80 13.38
C HIS A 76 -16.21 12.22 11.91
N PHE A 77 -17.24 12.87 11.37
CA PHE A 77 -17.37 13.17 9.94
C PHE A 77 -16.27 14.11 9.38
N HIS A 78 -15.73 15.04 10.18
CA HIS A 78 -14.81 16.07 9.64
C HIS A 78 -13.36 15.61 9.42
N VAL A 79 -12.80 14.75 10.29
CA VAL A 79 -11.39 14.28 10.16
C VAL A 79 -11.28 13.19 9.11
N TYR A 80 -12.29 12.32 9.02
CA TYR A 80 -12.31 11.22 8.06
C TYR A 80 -12.50 11.69 6.61
N THR A 81 -13.30 12.73 6.38
CA THR A 81 -13.44 13.32 5.03
C THR A 81 -12.10 13.83 4.51
N ALA A 82 -11.23 14.37 5.38
CA ALA A 82 -9.90 14.80 4.99
C ALA A 82 -8.97 13.62 4.66
N MET A 83 -9.00 12.53 5.45
CA MET A 83 -8.22 11.32 5.17
C MET A 83 -8.68 10.62 3.88
N VAL A 84 -9.99 10.51 3.67
CA VAL A 84 -10.58 10.00 2.41
C VAL A 84 -10.20 10.91 1.23
N SER A 85 -10.22 12.23 1.42
CA SER A 85 -9.77 13.18 0.41
C SER A 85 -8.27 13.07 0.13
N ILE A 86 -7.43 12.81 1.14
CA ILE A 86 -5.99 12.56 0.97
C ILE A 86 -5.77 11.27 0.18
N ILE A 87 -6.50 10.20 0.51
CA ILE A 87 -6.46 8.96 -0.28
C ILE A 87 -6.86 9.27 -1.73
N GLN A 88 -7.93 10.01 -1.98
CA GLN A 88 -8.37 10.37 -3.33
C GLN A 88 -7.39 11.30 -4.07
N ILE A 89 -6.85 12.33 -3.42
CA ILE A 89 -5.86 13.25 -4.01
C ILE A 89 -4.56 12.50 -4.30
N SER A 90 -4.16 11.56 -3.43
CA SER A 90 -3.01 10.70 -3.70
C SER A 90 -3.24 9.83 -4.94
N LYS A 91 -4.46 9.36 -5.20
CA LYS A 91 -4.78 8.68 -6.47
C LYS A 91 -4.50 9.61 -7.66
N GLU A 92 -5.09 10.81 -7.68
CA GLU A 92 -4.93 11.74 -8.81
C GLU A 92 -3.49 12.24 -9.02
N SER A 93 -2.76 12.54 -7.94
CA SER A 93 -1.38 13.02 -8.01
C SER A 93 -0.40 11.92 -8.45
N TYR A 94 -0.64 10.66 -8.08
CA TYR A 94 0.19 9.53 -8.50
C TYR A 94 -0.15 8.96 -9.88
N TYR A 95 -1.38 9.05 -10.41
CA TYR A 95 -1.63 8.69 -11.83
C TYR A 95 -0.79 9.56 -12.77
N SER A 96 -0.57 10.83 -12.41
CA SER A 96 0.35 11.72 -13.13
C SER A 96 1.81 11.28 -12.99
N CYS A 97 2.22 10.78 -11.81
CA CYS A 97 3.61 10.41 -11.51
C CYS A 97 3.99 8.98 -11.97
N LEU A 98 3.06 8.02 -11.94
CA LEU A 98 3.27 6.64 -12.38
C LEU A 98 3.38 6.54 -13.90
N VAL A 99 2.68 7.40 -14.65
CA VAL A 99 2.87 7.56 -16.12
C VAL A 99 4.29 8.05 -16.45
N LEU A 100 4.92 8.82 -15.57
CA LEU A 100 6.29 9.31 -15.76
C LEU A 100 7.39 8.30 -15.39
N PHE A 101 7.09 7.28 -14.59
CA PHE A 101 8.07 6.25 -14.20
C PHE A 101 8.00 4.96 -15.04
N ILE A 102 7.05 4.87 -15.97
CA ILE A 102 6.90 3.75 -16.93
C ILE A 102 7.23 4.18 -18.39
N CYS A 103 7.53 5.47 -18.63
CA CYS A 103 8.03 5.97 -19.93
C CYS A 103 9.56 6.11 -19.94
#